data_AF-A0A7R9WIU0-F1
#
_entry.id   AF-A0A7R9WIU0-F1
#
_cell.length_a   1.000
_cell.length_b   1.000
_cell.length_c   1.000
_cell.angle_alpha   90.00
_cell.angle_beta   90.00
_cell.angle_gamma   90.00
#
_symmetry.space_group_name_H-M   'P 1'
#
loop_
_entity.id
_entity.type
_entity.pdbx_description
1 polymer ?
#
loop_
_entity_poly.entity_id
_entity_poly.type
_entity_poly.pdbx_seq_one_letter_code
_entity_poly.pdbx_strand_id
1 'polypeptide(L)'
;GGEEKVPECEFEQGEVYAVDVAMSTGDGKVRPGTLRTTVFKRNVETNYRLKMKASRYVLSEVDRKFPTLPFTLRHFEDERSAKMGITECVAHGLLTPYPSLHERDGGANVAHFKCTVLLLPSGTSKVTGLKIPEYFTTDKSPDDETAQALKDIAEREAKKAKKKNKKKKKKANK
;
A
#
# COMPACT_ATOMS: atom_id res chain seq x y z
N GLY A 1 -3.83 0.17 -23.25
CA GLY A 1 -2.84 0.40 -22.19
C GLY A 1 -1.98 -0.82 -22.16
N GLY A 2 -0.69 -0.69 -22.47
CA GLY A 2 0.21 -1.84 -22.46
C GLY A 2 0.28 -2.42 -21.05
N GLU A 3 0.23 -3.74 -20.94
CA GLU A 3 0.66 -4.42 -19.72
C GLU A 3 2.10 -3.97 -19.44
N GLU A 4 2.29 -3.21 -18.37
CA GLU A 4 3.61 -2.94 -17.85
C GLU A 4 4.14 -4.26 -17.27
N LYS A 5 4.91 -4.99 -18.08
CA LYS A 5 5.54 -6.24 -17.64
C LYS A 5 6.58 -5.91 -16.59
N VAL A 6 6.21 -6.14 -15.33
CA VAL A 6 7.14 -6.07 -14.21
C VAL A 6 8.18 -7.19 -14.38
N PRO A 7 9.47 -6.94 -14.13
CA PRO A 7 10.49 -7.98 -14.14
C PRO A 7 10.10 -9.12 -13.19
N GLU A 8 10.45 -10.35 -13.58
CA GLU A 8 10.33 -11.49 -12.66
C GLU A 8 11.17 -11.22 -11.41
N CYS A 9 10.61 -11.55 -10.26
CA CYS A 9 11.29 -11.48 -8.97
C CYS A 9 11.00 -12.74 -8.16
N GLU A 10 11.97 -13.16 -7.37
CA GLU A 10 11.85 -14.26 -6.43
C GLU A 10 11.70 -13.69 -5.02
N PHE A 11 10.76 -14.26 -4.23
CA PHE A 11 10.53 -13.86 -2.86
C PHE A 11 11.49 -14.58 -1.92
N GLU A 12 12.23 -13.82 -1.10
CA GLU A 12 13.26 -14.31 -0.20
C GLU A 12 12.86 -14.24 1.27
N GLN A 13 13.49 -15.10 2.08
CA GLN A 13 13.32 -15.08 3.51
C GLN A 13 13.94 -13.81 4.12
N GLY A 14 13.19 -13.14 5.00
CA GLY A 14 13.60 -11.90 5.65
C GLY A 14 12.97 -10.66 5.04
N GLU A 15 12.34 -10.80 3.87
CA GLU A 15 11.67 -9.68 3.20
C GLU A 15 10.32 -9.32 3.85
N VAL A 16 9.92 -8.08 3.62
CA VAL A 16 8.69 -7.48 4.12
C VAL A 16 7.95 -6.82 2.98
N TYR A 17 6.69 -7.19 2.80
CA TYR A 17 5.86 -6.68 1.71
C TYR A 17 4.62 -5.98 2.23
N ALA A 18 4.29 -4.85 1.61
CA ALA A 18 2.96 -4.29 1.67
C ALA A 18 2.14 -4.88 0.51
N VAL A 19 1.23 -5.79 0.83
CA VAL A 19 0.27 -6.34 -0.13
C VAL A 19 -0.91 -5.38 -0.20
N ASP A 20 -1.13 -4.84 -1.39
CA ASP A 20 -2.14 -3.83 -1.68
C ASP A 20 -3.09 -4.37 -2.76
N VAL A 21 -4.35 -4.61 -2.40
CA VAL A 21 -5.39 -5.16 -3.27
C VAL A 21 -6.53 -4.16 -3.39
N ALA A 22 -6.70 -3.59 -4.58
CA ALA A 22 -7.83 -2.75 -4.92
C ALA A 22 -8.66 -3.42 -6.03
N MET A 23 -9.98 -3.50 -5.82
CA MET A 23 -10.92 -4.07 -6.77
C MET A 23 -12.06 -3.10 -7.04
N SER A 24 -12.52 -3.05 -8.29
CA SER A 24 -13.61 -2.19 -8.75
C SER A 24 -14.76 -3.02 -9.27
N THR A 25 -16.01 -2.56 -9.05
CA THR A 25 -17.19 -3.10 -9.75
C THR A 25 -17.37 -2.54 -11.16
N GLY A 26 -16.53 -1.58 -11.58
CA GLY A 26 -16.54 -0.94 -12.89
C GLY A 26 -15.54 -1.54 -13.88
N ASP A 27 -14.89 -0.69 -14.68
CA ASP A 27 -13.90 -1.10 -15.70
C ASP A 27 -12.48 -1.27 -15.14
N GLY A 28 -12.28 -0.93 -13.87
CA GLY A 28 -11.00 -1.08 -13.18
C GLY A 28 -9.93 -0.08 -13.61
N LYS A 29 -10.28 0.90 -14.45
CA LYS A 29 -9.36 1.93 -14.94
C LYS A 29 -9.42 3.14 -14.04
N VAL A 30 -8.31 3.39 -13.36
CA VAL A 30 -8.14 4.58 -12.53
C VAL A 30 -7.99 5.83 -13.39
N ARG A 31 -8.62 6.91 -12.96
CA ARG A 31 -8.57 8.24 -13.60
C ARG A 31 -8.21 9.27 -12.53
N PRO A 32 -7.44 10.32 -12.86
CA PRO A 32 -7.22 11.43 -11.94
C PRO A 32 -8.55 12.12 -11.62
N GLY A 33 -8.82 12.34 -10.33
CA GLY A 33 -10.00 13.11 -9.91
C GLY A 33 -9.81 14.62 -10.06
N THR A 34 -10.87 15.36 -9.75
CA THR A 34 -10.83 16.83 -9.64
C THR A 34 -10.30 17.32 -8.30
N LEU A 35 -10.19 16.43 -7.31
CA LEU A 35 -9.70 16.77 -5.97
C LEU A 35 -8.21 17.09 -5.99
N ARG A 36 -7.84 18.14 -5.25
CA ARG A 36 -6.44 18.54 -5.10
C ARG A 36 -5.63 17.44 -4.44
N THR A 37 -4.46 17.14 -5.00
CA THR A 37 -3.48 16.26 -4.37
C THR A 37 -2.95 16.90 -3.10
N THR A 38 -3.04 16.19 -1.98
CA THR A 38 -2.57 16.66 -0.66
C THR A 38 -1.55 15.74 -0.01
N VAL A 39 -1.29 14.57 -0.58
CA VAL A 39 -0.32 13.59 -0.06
C VAL A 39 0.89 13.52 -0.98
N PHE A 40 2.07 13.58 -0.40
CA PHE A 40 3.35 13.62 -1.11
C PHE A 40 4.39 12.78 -0.36
N LYS A 41 5.45 12.35 -1.06
CA LYS A 41 6.62 11.71 -0.45
C LYS A 41 7.89 12.39 -0.95
N ARG A 42 8.89 12.55 -0.08
CA ARG A 42 10.21 13.03 -0.44
C ARG A 42 10.94 12.02 -1.33
N ASN A 43 11.47 12.49 -2.46
CA ASN A 43 12.36 11.71 -3.32
C ASN A 43 13.83 12.05 -3.03
N VAL A 44 14.42 11.37 -2.05
CA VAL A 44 15.78 11.64 -1.54
C VAL A 44 16.89 11.54 -2.59
N GLU A 45 16.65 10.82 -3.69
CA GLU A 45 17.63 10.64 -4.77
C GLU A 45 17.71 11.88 -5.69
N THR A 46 16.63 12.66 -5.74
CA THR A 46 16.58 13.89 -6.55
C THR A 46 17.09 15.07 -5.75
N ASN A 47 18.01 15.82 -6.37
CA ASN A 47 18.59 17.04 -5.83
C ASN A 47 18.33 18.21 -6.79
N TYR A 48 17.77 19.30 -6.26
CA TYR A 48 17.52 20.51 -7.01
C TYR A 48 17.57 21.72 -6.09
N ARG A 49 18.18 22.82 -6.57
CA ARG A 49 18.29 24.07 -5.82
C ARG A 49 17.04 24.93 -6.02
N LEU A 50 16.11 24.81 -5.07
CA LEU A 50 14.85 25.56 -5.05
C LEU A 50 15.05 27.07 -5.04
N LYS A 51 14.32 27.76 -5.92
CA LYS A 51 14.38 29.22 -6.11
C LYS A 51 13.40 29.94 -5.20
N MET A 52 12.23 29.39 -4.93
CA MET A 52 11.21 30.03 -4.09
C MET A 52 11.49 29.86 -2.60
N LYS A 53 11.29 30.92 -1.81
CA LYS A 53 11.41 30.87 -0.34
C LYS A 53 10.41 29.87 0.26
N ALA A 54 9.18 29.86 -0.25
CA ALA A 54 8.14 28.93 0.20
C ALA A 54 8.51 27.47 -0.05
N SER A 55 9.09 27.16 -1.21
CA SER A 55 9.51 25.79 -1.54
C SER A 55 10.67 25.33 -0.67
N ARG A 56 11.67 26.18 -0.41
CA ARG A 56 12.75 25.87 0.56
C ARG A 56 12.21 25.61 1.96
N TYR A 57 11.24 26.41 2.41
CA TYR A 57 10.55 26.18 3.68
C TYR A 57 9.85 24.82 3.72
N VAL A 58 9.06 24.49 2.68
CA VAL A 58 8.39 23.19 2.57
C VAL A 58 9.38 22.04 2.62
N LEU A 59 10.43 22.08 1.80
CA LEU A 59 11.41 21.01 1.73
C LEU A 59 12.15 20.83 3.07
N SER A 60 12.55 21.92 3.72
CA SER A 60 13.20 21.88 5.03
C SER A 60 12.32 21.25 6.12
N GLU A 61 11.02 21.56 6.12
CA GLU A 61 10.08 20.96 7.08
C GLU A 61 9.85 19.48 6.79
N VAL A 62 9.77 19.10 5.51
CA VAL A 62 9.63 17.70 5.09
C VAL A 62 10.86 16.88 5.45
N ASP A 63 12.06 17.36 5.15
CA ASP A 63 13.31 16.65 5.47
C ASP A 63 13.47 16.46 6.99
N ARG A 64 12.97 17.41 7.79
CA ARG A 64 13.01 17.35 9.26
C ARG A 64 11.98 16.38 9.86
N LYS A 65 10.73 16.40 9.36
CA LYS A 65 9.61 15.66 9.97
C LYS A 65 9.28 14.34 9.28
N PHE A 66 9.49 14.26 7.96
CA PHE A 66 9.05 13.17 7.08
C PHE A 66 10.12 12.79 6.03
N PRO A 67 11.38 12.55 6.42
CA PRO A 67 12.51 12.43 5.49
C PRO A 67 12.31 11.36 4.40
N THR A 68 11.67 10.23 4.75
CA THR A 68 11.44 9.10 3.83
C THR A 68 9.99 8.61 3.84
N LEU A 69 9.13 9.23 4.65
CA LEU A 69 7.73 8.82 4.82
C LEU A 69 6.78 9.75 4.05
N PRO A 70 5.63 9.24 3.57
CA PRO A 70 4.59 10.10 3.01
C PRO A 70 4.05 11.08 4.06
N PHE A 71 3.65 12.27 3.61
CA PHE A 71 3.07 13.32 4.45
C PHE A 71 1.87 13.98 3.76
N THR A 72 1.01 14.62 4.56
CA THR A 72 -0.10 15.44 4.07
C THR A 72 0.18 16.93 4.22
N LEU A 73 -0.31 17.74 3.27
CA LEU A 73 -0.29 19.21 3.33
C LEU A 73 -0.90 19.80 4.61
N ARG A 74 -1.78 19.06 5.29
CA ARG A 74 -2.39 19.48 6.56
C ARG A 74 -1.40 19.58 7.73
N HIS A 75 -0.19 19.02 7.61
CA HIS A 75 0.83 19.13 8.65
C HIS A 75 1.57 20.47 8.68
N PHE A 76 1.40 21.32 7.67
CA PHE A 76 2.01 22.65 7.65
C PHE A 76 1.10 23.66 8.35
N GLU A 77 1.68 24.46 9.24
CA GLU A 77 0.96 25.52 9.94
C GLU A 77 0.48 26.62 8.97
N ASP A 78 1.36 27.05 8.06
CA ASP A 78 1.01 27.96 6.97
C ASP A 78 0.64 27.17 5.71
N GLU A 79 -0.64 26.82 5.60
CA GLU A 79 -1.19 26.09 4.46
C GLU A 79 -1.02 26.86 3.14
N ARG A 80 -1.07 28.20 3.16
CA ARG A 80 -0.98 29.03 1.95
C ARG A 80 0.44 28.97 1.38
N SER A 81 1.46 29.15 2.22
CA SER A 81 2.85 29.01 1.81
C SER A 81 3.17 27.59 1.39
N ALA A 82 2.64 26.58 2.07
CA ALA A 82 2.85 25.18 1.70
C ALA A 82 2.25 24.86 0.32
N LYS A 83 1.02 25.31 0.05
CA LYS A 83 0.34 25.14 -1.24
C LYS A 83 1.12 25.76 -2.40
N MET A 84 1.76 26.91 -2.18
CA MET A 84 2.61 27.56 -3.17
C MET A 84 3.98 26.88 -3.30
N GLY A 85 4.56 26.43 -2.18
CA GLY A 85 5.90 25.81 -2.17
C GLY A 85 5.95 24.44 -2.84
N ILE A 86 4.88 23.66 -2.73
CA ILE A 86 4.81 22.30 -3.29
C ILE A 86 4.94 22.25 -4.81
N THR A 87 4.45 23.26 -5.53
CA THR A 87 4.43 23.23 -7.01
C THR A 87 5.83 23.13 -7.59
N GLU A 88 6.78 23.94 -7.11
CA GLU A 88 8.20 23.88 -7.53
C GLU A 88 8.82 22.53 -7.14
N CYS A 89 8.57 22.05 -5.92
CA CYS A 89 9.15 20.79 -5.44
C CYS A 89 8.68 19.58 -6.26
N VAL A 90 7.40 19.55 -6.67
CA VAL A 90 6.87 18.48 -7.53
C VAL A 90 7.40 18.63 -8.96
N ALA A 91 7.39 19.85 -9.50
CA ALA A 91 7.87 20.12 -10.87
C ALA A 91 9.34 19.71 -11.09
N HIS A 92 10.17 19.81 -10.05
CA HIS A 92 11.57 19.41 -10.08
C HIS A 92 11.84 18.02 -9.46
N GLY A 93 10.80 17.20 -9.25
CA GLY A 93 10.96 15.80 -8.84
C GLY A 93 11.47 15.59 -7.41
N LEU A 94 11.51 16.64 -6.59
CA LEU A 94 11.91 16.56 -5.18
C LEU A 94 10.82 15.89 -4.32
N LEU A 95 9.56 16.03 -4.73
CA LEU A 95 8.40 15.43 -4.09
C LEU A 95 7.58 14.62 -5.12
N THR A 96 7.25 13.38 -4.77
CA THR A 96 6.36 12.52 -5.55
C THR A 96 4.90 12.72 -5.09
N PRO A 97 3.98 13.14 -5.96
CA PRO A 97 2.57 13.30 -5.62
C PRO A 97 1.83 11.95 -5.56
N TYR A 98 0.88 11.83 -4.62
CA TYR A 98 -0.07 10.71 -4.53
C TYR A 98 -1.48 11.25 -4.78
N PRO A 99 -1.90 11.38 -6.05
CA PRO A 99 -3.19 11.95 -6.39
C PRO A 99 -4.35 11.06 -5.93
N SER A 100 -5.50 11.69 -5.66
CA SER A 100 -6.74 10.95 -5.45
C SER A 100 -7.21 10.41 -6.81
N LEU A 101 -7.31 9.08 -6.90
CA LEU A 101 -7.73 8.38 -8.10
C LEU A 101 -9.18 7.92 -7.96
N HIS A 102 -9.89 7.93 -9.08
CA HIS A 102 -11.31 7.61 -9.14
C HIS A 102 -11.60 6.61 -10.27
N GLU A 103 -12.67 5.85 -10.09
CA GLU A 103 -13.33 5.12 -11.17
C GLU A 103 -14.02 6.12 -12.13
N ARG A 104 -14.54 5.62 -13.26
CA ARG A 104 -15.47 6.36 -14.10
C ARG A 104 -16.68 6.79 -13.27
N ASP A 105 -17.16 8.00 -13.55
CA ASP A 105 -18.43 8.48 -13.02
C ASP A 105 -19.57 7.53 -13.43
N GLY A 106 -20.28 6.99 -12.45
CA GLY A 106 -21.34 6.00 -12.71
C GLY A 106 -21.76 5.12 -11.53
N GLY A 107 -21.31 5.40 -10.30
CA GLY A 107 -21.71 4.62 -9.10
C GLY A 107 -20.92 3.32 -8.90
N ALA A 108 -19.79 3.15 -9.58
CA ALA A 108 -18.89 2.03 -9.31
C ALA A 108 -18.29 2.14 -7.90
N ASN A 109 -18.18 1.00 -7.22
CA ASN A 109 -17.60 0.92 -5.89
C ASN A 109 -16.19 0.33 -5.98
N VAL A 110 -15.28 0.87 -5.18
CA VAL A 110 -13.91 0.36 -5.04
C VAL A 110 -13.73 -0.19 -3.63
N ALA A 111 -13.36 -1.46 -3.53
CA ALA A 111 -12.95 -2.10 -2.29
C ALA A 111 -11.42 -2.15 -2.24
N HIS A 112 -10.84 -1.75 -1.09
CA HIS A 112 -9.40 -1.64 -0.92
C HIS A 112 -8.95 -2.34 0.36
N PHE A 113 -8.05 -3.31 0.20
CA PHE A 113 -7.46 -4.06 1.31
C PHE A 113 -5.95 -3.94 1.26
N LYS A 114 -5.37 -3.57 2.41
CA LYS A 114 -3.92 -3.45 2.57
C LYS A 114 -3.47 -4.24 3.78
N CYS A 115 -2.40 -5.02 3.62
CA CYS A 115 -1.76 -5.69 4.74
C CYS A 115 -0.25 -5.72 4.56
N THR A 116 0.46 -5.86 5.66
CA THR A 116 1.90 -6.07 5.70
C THR A 116 2.15 -7.53 6.04
N VAL A 117 2.99 -8.19 5.24
CA VAL A 117 3.39 -9.58 5.44
C VAL A 117 4.90 -9.68 5.61
N LEU A 118 5.31 -10.57 6.51
CA LEU A 118 6.71 -10.90 6.80
C LEU A 118 7.02 -12.30 6.27
N LEU A 119 8.10 -12.45 5.50
CA LEU A 119 8.57 -13.76 5.03
C LEU A 119 9.57 -14.35 6.03
N LEU A 120 9.05 -15.02 7.07
CA LEU A 120 9.88 -15.57 8.14
C LEU A 120 10.34 -17.00 7.81
N PRO A 121 11.45 -17.49 8.40
CA PRO A 121 11.83 -18.91 8.31
C PRO A 121 10.74 -19.88 8.82
N SER A 122 9.82 -19.38 9.66
CA SER A 122 8.69 -20.16 10.16
C SER A 122 7.45 -20.16 9.25
N GLY A 123 7.54 -19.50 8.10
CA GLY A 123 6.48 -19.24 7.14
C GLY A 123 6.05 -17.76 7.12
N THR A 124 5.25 -17.40 6.12
CA THR A 124 4.68 -16.06 5.96
C THR A 124 3.77 -15.67 7.14
N SER A 125 3.92 -14.46 7.64
CA SER A 125 3.11 -13.92 8.73
C SER A 125 2.50 -12.59 8.35
N LYS A 126 1.15 -12.50 8.35
CA LYS A 126 0.44 -11.24 8.20
C LYS A 126 0.43 -10.50 9.53
N VAL A 127 0.98 -9.29 9.57
CA VAL A 127 1.12 -8.49 10.80
C VAL A 127 0.16 -7.30 10.89
N THR A 128 -0.31 -6.79 9.75
CA THR A 128 -1.34 -5.73 9.69
C THR A 128 -2.50 -6.15 8.79
N GLY A 129 -3.54 -5.33 8.74
CA GLY A 129 -4.71 -5.53 7.90
C GLY A 129 -5.99 -5.67 8.70
N LEU A 130 -7.10 -5.29 8.08
CA LEU A 130 -8.41 -5.32 8.71
C LEU A 130 -8.98 -6.73 8.69
N LYS A 131 -9.73 -7.08 9.75
CA LYS A 131 -10.62 -8.24 9.70
C LYS A 131 -11.79 -7.88 8.80
N ILE A 132 -12.21 -8.80 7.95
CA ILE A 132 -13.41 -8.62 7.13
C ILE A 132 -14.61 -8.58 8.09
N PRO A 133 -15.38 -7.50 8.11
CA PRO A 133 -16.58 -7.41 8.94
C PRO A 133 -17.64 -8.46 8.57
N GLU A 134 -18.35 -8.97 9.57
CA GLU A 134 -19.36 -10.03 9.39
C GLU A 134 -20.59 -9.57 8.60
N TYR A 135 -20.84 -8.26 8.52
CA TYR A 135 -21.96 -7.70 7.75
C TYR A 135 -21.76 -7.75 6.23
N PHE A 136 -20.57 -8.13 5.74
CA PHE A 136 -20.37 -8.37 4.31
C PHE A 136 -20.85 -9.78 3.96
N THR A 137 -22.02 -9.84 3.33
CA THR A 137 -22.58 -11.06 2.75
C THR A 137 -22.49 -11.03 1.23
N THR A 138 -22.45 -12.20 0.60
CA THR A 138 -22.45 -12.31 -0.86
C THR A 138 -23.19 -13.56 -1.30
N ASP A 139 -24.00 -13.43 -2.34
CA ASP A 139 -24.66 -14.55 -3.01
C ASP A 139 -23.77 -15.18 -4.09
N LYS A 140 -22.59 -14.59 -4.35
CA LYS A 140 -21.66 -15.06 -5.37
C LYS A 140 -20.70 -16.08 -4.76
N SER A 141 -20.45 -17.16 -5.48
CA SER A 141 -19.40 -18.12 -5.18
C SER A 141 -18.17 -17.88 -6.07
N PRO A 142 -16.96 -18.20 -5.59
CA PRO A 142 -15.80 -18.30 -6.46
C PRO A 142 -16.02 -19.37 -7.54
N ASP A 143 -15.36 -19.21 -8.68
CA ASP A 143 -15.25 -20.25 -9.69
C ASP A 143 -14.49 -21.48 -9.16
N ASP A 144 -14.57 -22.60 -9.88
CA ASP A 144 -14.02 -23.89 -9.44
C ASP A 144 -12.49 -23.84 -9.21
N GLU A 145 -11.76 -23.10 -10.03
CA GLU A 145 -10.31 -22.96 -9.93
C GLU A 145 -9.93 -22.18 -8.65
N THR A 146 -10.57 -21.04 -8.44
CA THR A 146 -10.39 -20.21 -7.24
C THR A 146 -10.83 -20.97 -5.99
N ALA A 147 -11.95 -21.70 -6.04
CA ALA A 147 -12.44 -22.50 -4.93
C ALA A 147 -11.45 -23.62 -4.56
N GLN A 148 -10.85 -24.28 -5.55
CA GLN A 148 -9.83 -25.30 -5.30
C GLN A 148 -8.57 -24.69 -4.69
N ALA A 149 -8.09 -23.56 -5.21
CA ALA A 149 -6.93 -22.86 -4.67
C ALA A 149 -7.13 -22.46 -3.19
N LEU A 150 -8.32 -21.96 -2.84
CA LEU A 150 -8.66 -21.60 -1.46
C LEU A 150 -8.66 -22.82 -0.53
N LYS A 151 -9.19 -23.97 -0.98
CA LYS A 151 -9.15 -25.23 -0.22
C LYS A 151 -7.72 -25.69 0.03
N ASP A 152 -6.88 -25.67 -0.99
CA ASP A 152 -5.48 -26.08 -0.88
C ASP A 152 -4.69 -25.21 0.12
N ILE A 153 -4.93 -23.89 0.10
CA ILE A 153 -4.35 -22.95 1.07
C ILE A 153 -4.79 -23.32 2.49
N ALA A 154 -6.10 -23.54 2.70
CA ALA A 154 -6.64 -23.89 4.01
C ALA A 154 -6.06 -25.20 4.56
N GLU A 155 -5.92 -26.22 3.71
CA GLU A 155 -5.30 -27.49 4.10
C GLU A 155 -3.83 -27.35 4.48
N ARG A 156 -3.06 -26.57 3.72
CA ARG A 156 -1.64 -26.30 3.99
C ARG A 156 -1.48 -25.63 5.35
N GLU A 157 -2.33 -24.64 5.66
CA GLU A 157 -2.33 -23.97 6.96
C GLU A 157 -2.70 -24.91 8.10
N ALA A 158 -3.72 -25.76 7.93
CA ALA A 158 -4.08 -26.77 8.92
C ALA A 158 -2.94 -27.78 9.19
N LYS A 159 -2.25 -28.24 8.13
CA LYS A 159 -1.09 -29.14 8.23
C LYS A 159 0.08 -28.46 8.98
N LYS A 160 0.37 -27.18 8.70
CA LYS A 160 1.39 -26.39 9.42
C LYS A 160 1.04 -26.22 10.91
N ALA A 161 -0.22 -25.93 11.24
CA ALA A 161 -0.69 -25.78 12.61
C ALA A 161 -0.53 -27.08 13.42
N LYS A 162 -0.91 -28.23 12.84
CA LYS A 162 -0.72 -29.56 13.46
C LYS A 162 0.77 -29.85 13.73
N LYS A 163 1.66 -29.53 12.78
CA LYS A 163 3.12 -29.72 12.94
C LYS A 163 3.71 -28.82 14.04
N LYS A 164 3.28 -27.56 14.13
CA LYS A 164 3.68 -26.64 15.21
C LYS A 164 3.22 -27.15 16.60
N ASN A 165 1.98 -27.64 16.72
CA ASN A 165 1.48 -28.22 17.98
C ASN A 165 2.23 -29.49 18.42
N LYS A 166 2.55 -30.39 17.47
CA LYS A 166 3.35 -31.60 17.78
C LYS A 166 4.77 -31.24 18.25
N LYS A 167 5.39 -30.20 17.67
CA LYS A 167 6.72 -29.71 18.06
C LYS A 167 6.71 -29.01 19.43
N LYS A 168 5.64 -28.26 19.76
CA LYS A 168 5.44 -27.69 21.11
C LYS A 168 5.26 -28.78 22.18
N LYS A 169 4.42 -29.80 21.94
CA LYS A 169 4.24 -30.93 22.88
C LYS A 169 5.54 -31.70 23.14
N LYS A 170 6.37 -31.93 22.10
CA LYS A 170 7.68 -32.57 22.27
C LYS A 170 8.71 -31.74 23.05
N LYS A 171 8.61 -30.40 23.03
CA LYS A 171 9.48 -29.51 23.80
C LYS A 171 9.02 -29.30 25.25
N ALA A 172 7.74 -29.50 25.55
CA ALA A 172 7.20 -29.41 26.91
C ALA A 172 7.41 -30.72 27.72
N ASN A 173 7.65 -31.84 27.03
CA ASN A 173 7.95 -33.15 27.62
C ASN A 173 9.46 -33.44 27.73
N LYS A 174 10.31 -32.42 27.56
CA LYS A 174 11.78 -32.51 27.60
C LYS A 174 12.30 -31.41 28.50
#